data_AF-A0A6M6JIL0-F1
#
_entry.id   AF-A0A6M6JIL0-F1
#
_cell.length_a   1.000
_cell.length_b   1.000
_cell.length_c   1.000
_cell.angle_alpha   90.00
_cell.angle_beta   90.00
_cell.angle_gamma   90.00
#
_symmetry.space_group_name_H-M   'P 1'
#
loop_
_entity.id
_entity.type
_entity.pdbx_description
1 polymer ?
#
loop_
_entity_poly.entity_id
_entity_poly.type
_entity_poly.pdbx_seq_one_letter_code
_entity_poly.pdbx_strand_id
1 'polypeptide(L)' 'MTEHVTISVDDAHVARIQEVAERLRAAGMDVQQVLAPLGVITGSIGTGELRAALGALDGVAAVEPRRTFRPRTAGPDIG' A
#
# COMPACT_ATOMS: atom_id res chain seq x y z
N MET A 1 -14.13 2.26 8.94
CA MET A 1 -14.13 1.80 7.54
C MET A 1 -12.70 1.47 7.20
N THR A 2 -12.40 0.26 6.75
CA THR A 2 -11.04 -0.11 6.35
C THR A 2 -10.76 0.32 4.91
N GLU A 3 -9.57 0.85 4.67
CA GLU A 3 -9.08 1.27 3.35
C GLU A 3 -7.89 0.40 2.97
N HIS A 4 -7.85 -0.08 1.72
CA HIS A 4 -6.69 -0.80 1.21
C HIS A 4 -5.64 0.17 0.69
N VAL A 5 -4.39 -0.07 1.05
CA VAL A 5 -3.25 0.77 0.67
C VAL A 5 -2.10 -0.07 0.12
N THR A 6 -1.34 0.56 -0.77
CA THR A 6 -0.07 0.09 -1.29
C THR A 6 1.02 1.02 -0.75
N ILE A 7 2.07 0.43 -0.19
CA ILE A 7 3.25 1.13 0.33
C ILE A 7 4.41 0.84 -0.61
N SER A 8 5.04 1.91 -1.09
CA SER A 8 6.30 1.83 -1.82
C SER A 8 7.44 2.08 -0.85
N VAL A 9 8.43 1.19 -0.86
CA VAL A 9 9.60 1.24 0.02
C VAL A 9 10.73 1.95 -0.69
N ASP A 10 11.45 2.82 0.01
CA ASP A 10 12.60 3.52 -0.58
C ASP A 10 13.78 2.57 -0.86
N ASP A 11 14.62 2.94 -1.83
CA ASP A 11 15.72 2.08 -2.30
C ASP A 11 16.74 1.72 -1.21
N ALA A 12 16.93 2.58 -0.19
CA ALA A 12 17.85 2.31 0.92
C ALA A 12 17.31 1.23 1.88
N HIS A 13 16.01 0.97 1.83
CA HIS A 13 15.30 0.05 2.70
C HIS A 13 14.74 -1.19 2.00
N VAL A 14 14.77 -1.28 0.66
CA VAL A 14 14.30 -2.47 -0.08
C VAL A 14 14.99 -3.76 0.40
N ALA A 15 16.29 -3.74 0.66
CA ALA A 15 17.02 -4.90 1.18
C ALA A 15 16.57 -5.33 2.59
N ARG A 16 15.96 -4.42 3.34
CA ARG A 16 15.44 -4.61 4.71
C ARG A 16 13.93 -4.47 4.76
N ILE A 17 13.23 -4.77 3.66
CA ILE A 17 11.79 -4.55 3.54
C ILE A 17 10.96 -5.26 4.63
N GLN A 18 11.45 -6.36 5.20
CA GLN A 18 10.78 -7.03 6.31
C GLN A 18 10.77 -6.16 7.58
N GLU A 19 11.83 -5.42 7.86
CA GLU A 19 11.87 -4.46 8.97
C GLU A 19 10.85 -3.32 8.76
N VAL A 20 10.71 -2.86 7.51
CA VAL A 20 9.70 -1.85 7.15
C VAL A 20 8.28 -2.42 7.35
N ALA A 21 8.04 -3.66 6.93
CA ALA A 21 6.77 -4.35 7.15
C ALA A 21 6.41 -4.48 8.63
N GLU A 22 7.38 -4.77 9.50
CA GLU A 22 7.18 -4.80 10.95
C GLU A 22 6.83 -3.43 11.53
N ARG A 23 7.51 -2.36 11.09
CA ARG A 23 7.17 -0.99 11.49
C ARG A 23 5.75 -0.60 11.06
N LEU A 24 5.35 -0.95 9.85
CA LEU A 24 3.99 -0.72 9.35
C LEU A 24 2.95 -1.45 10.22
N ARG A 25 3.20 -2.71 10.59
CA ARG A 25 2.33 -3.46 11.51
C ARG A 25 2.25 -2.80 12.89
N ALA A 26 3.38 -2.40 13.45
CA ALA A 26 3.45 -1.73 14.73
C ALA A 26 2.71 -0.37 14.72
N ALA A 27 2.71 0.31 13.58
CA ALA A 27 1.95 1.54 13.37
C ALA A 27 0.43 1.31 13.19
N GLY A 28 -0.02 0.06 13.09
CA GLY A 28 -1.44 -0.30 12.99
C GLY A 28 -1.94 -0.62 11.59
N MET A 29 -1.04 -0.78 10.60
CA MET A 29 -1.40 -1.33 9.30
C MET A 29 -1.56 -2.86 9.38
N ASP A 30 -2.65 -3.38 8.83
CA ASP A 30 -2.80 -4.81 8.56
C ASP A 30 -2.03 -5.17 7.28
N VAL A 31 -0.82 -5.70 7.42
CA VAL A 31 0.04 -6.07 6.29
C VAL A 31 -0.40 -7.41 5.70
N GLN A 32 -0.80 -7.40 4.43
CA GLN A 32 -1.34 -8.55 3.71
C GLN A 32 -0.29 -9.25 2.86
N GLN A 33 0.54 -8.48 2.12
CA GLN A 33 1.62 -9.05 1.30
C GLN A 33 2.85 -8.14 1.28
N VAL A 34 4.02 -8.77 1.30
CA VAL A 34 5.31 -8.13 1.07
C VAL A 34 5.87 -8.63 -0.25
N LEU A 35 5.86 -7.77 -1.27
CA LEU A 35 6.39 -8.03 -2.61
C LEU A 35 7.84 -7.52 -2.66
N ALA A 36 8.72 -8.21 -1.93
CA ALA A 36 10.11 -7.79 -1.71
C ALA A 36 10.89 -7.44 -3.00
N PRO A 37 10.81 -8.23 -4.09
CA PRO A 37 11.51 -7.90 -5.34
C PRO A 37 11.04 -6.60 -6.01
N LEU A 38 9.84 -6.13 -5.67
CA LEU A 38 9.24 -4.91 -6.22
C LEU A 38 9.36 -3.71 -5.28
N GLY A 39 9.85 -3.90 -4.05
CA GLY A 39 9.85 -2.84 -3.04
C GLY A 39 8.44 -2.43 -2.59
N VAL A 40 7.46 -3.34 -2.66
CA VAL A 40 6.04 -3.02 -2.41
C VAL A 40 5.48 -3.81 -1.23
N ILE A 41 4.70 -3.16 -0.37
CA ILE A 41 3.92 -3.79 0.71
C ILE A 41 2.45 -3.42 0.51
N THR A 42 1.54 -4.39 0.57
CA THR A 42 0.10 -4.14 0.48
C THR A 42 -0.59 -4.52 1.78
N GLY A 43 -1.68 -3.82 2.08
CA GLY A 43 -2.44 -4.08 3.29
C GLY A 43 -3.66 -3.17 3.43
N SER A 44 -4.15 -3.05 4.66
CA SER A 44 -5.26 -2.17 4.99
C SER A 44 -5.05 -1.36 6.25
N ILE A 45 -5.72 -0.21 6.33
CA ILE A 45 -5.70 0.72 7.46
C ILE A 45 -7.12 1.07 7.90
N GLY A 46 -7.30 1.35 9.19
CA GLY A 46 -8.62 1.65 9.77
C GLY A 46 -9.09 3.10 9.59
N THR A 47 -8.18 4.06 9.40
CA THR A 47 -8.49 5.49 9.30
C THR A 47 -7.58 6.19 8.28
N GLY A 48 -8.07 7.28 7.67
CA GLY A 48 -7.29 8.10 6.75
C GLY A 48 -6.14 8.88 7.41
N GLU A 49 -6.25 9.18 8.72
CA GLU A 49 -5.19 9.81 9.52
C GLU A 49 -3.95 8.91 9.61
N LEU A 50 -4.16 7.60 9.76
CA LEU A 50 -3.08 6.63 9.79
C LEU A 50 -2.26 6.66 8.49
N ARG A 51 -2.89 6.93 7.34
CA ARG A 51 -2.20 7.03 6.04
C ARG A 51 -1.07 8.07 6.06
N ALA A 52 -1.31 9.24 6.66
CA ALA A 52 -0.31 10.29 6.77
C ALA A 52 0.84 9.89 7.72
N ALA A 53 0.50 9.23 8.83
CA ALA A 53 1.50 8.72 9.77
C ALA A 53 2.40 7.64 9.15
N LEU A 54 1.84 6.72 8.35
CA LEU A 54 2.62 5.70 7.64
C LEU A 54 3.60 6.33 6.63
N GLY A 55 3.20 7.41 5.96
CA GLY A 55 4.05 8.13 5.01
C GLY A 55 5.23 8.86 5.64
N ALA A 56 5.25 9.02 6.96
CA ALA A 56 6.36 9.61 7.71
C ALA A 56 7.32 8.56 8.28
N LEU A 57 7.04 7.27 8.10
CA LEU A 57 7.91 6.20 8.60
C LEU A 57 9.18 6.08 7.74
N ASP A 58 10.30 5.88 8.42
CA ASP A 58 11.56 5.55 7.77
C ASP A 58 11.45 4.24 6.97
N GLY A 59 11.87 4.28 5.71
CA GLY A 59 11.65 3.20 4.75
C GLY A 59 10.48 3.41 3.80
N VAL A 60 9.59 4.38 4.04
CA VAL A 60 8.38 4.59 3.22
C VAL A 60 8.59 5.74 2.22
N ALA A 61 8.56 5.40 0.94
CA ALA A 61 8.62 6.37 -0.15
C ALA A 61 7.23 6.92 -0.50
N ALA A 62 6.19 6.08 -0.48
CA ALA A 62 4.82 6.49 -0.79
C ALA A 62 3.77 5.61 -0.13
N VAL A 63 2.59 6.20 0.14
CA VAL A 63 1.39 5.51 0.63
C VAL A 63 0.21 5.84 -0.28
N GLU A 64 -0.20 4.85 -1.06
CA GLU A 64 -1.21 5.01 -2.11
C GLU A 64 -2.50 4.26 -1.77
N PRO A 65 -3.67 4.93 -1.79
CA PRO A 65 -4.95 4.26 -1.66
C PRO A 65 -5.20 3.36 -2.88
N ARG A 66 -5.58 2.11 -2.65
CA ARG A 66 -5.97 1.20 -3.73
C ARG A 66 -7.32 1.63 -4.31
N ARG A 67 -7.28 2.26 -5.48
CA ARG A 67 -8.49 2.63 -6.23
C ARG A 67 -8.97 1.44 -7.05
N THR A 68 -10.27 1.15 -6.99
CA THR A 68 -10.90 0.20 -7.90
C THR A 68 -11.10 0.87 -9.25
N PHE A 69 -10.41 0.37 -10.28
CA PHE A 69 -10.70 0.78 -11.65
C PHE A 69 -11.93 0.01 -12.13
N ARG A 70 -13.02 0.71 -12.44
CA ARG A 70 -14.12 0.14 -13.23
C ARG A 70 -13.88 0.50 -14.69
N PRO A 71 -13.64 -0.48 -15.58
CA PRO A 71 -13.70 -0.24 -17.01
C PRO A 71 -15.07 0.34 -17.36
N ARG A 72 -15.08 1.41 -18.16
CA ARG A 72 -16.30 1.84 -18.84
C ARG A 72 -16.56 0.78 -19.92
N THR A 73 -17.38 -0.22 -19.61
CA THR A 73 -17.87 -1.14 -20.64
C THR A 73 -18.60 -0.30 -21.69
N ALA A 74 -18.00 -0.18 -22.88
CA ALA A 74 -18.77 0.13 -24.08
C ALA A 74 -19.79 -1.00 -24.22
N GLY A 75 -21.05 -0.65 -24.41
CA GLY A 75 -22.12 -1.62 -24.65
C GLY A 75 -21.81 -2.47 -25.88
N PRO A 76 -22.48 -3.63 -26.05
CA PRO A 76 -22.24 -4.47 -27.22
C PRO A 76 -22.48 -3.64 -28.49
N ASP A 77 -21.51 -3.61 -29.39
CA ASP A 77 -21.72 -3.14 -30.75
C ASP A 77 -22.51 -4.26 -31.47
N ILE A 78 -23.82 -4.04 -31.62
CA ILE A 78 -24.67 -4.90 -32.46
C ILE A 78 -24.75 -4.26 -33.85
N GLY A 79 -23.87 -4.71 -34.74
CA GLY A 79 -23.83 -4.37 -36.17
C GLY A 79 -23.69 -5.61 -37.01
#